data_AF-I3D2K3-F1
#
_entry.id   AF-I3D2K3-F1
#
_cell.length_a   1.000
_cell.length_b   1.000
_cell.length_c   1.000
_cell.angle_alpha   90.00
_cell.angle_beta   90.00
_cell.angle_gamma   90.00
#
_symmetry.space_group_name_H-M   'P 1'
#
loop_
_entity.id
_entity.type
_entity.pdbx_description
1 polymer ?
#
loop_
_entity_poly.entity_id
_entity_poly.type
_entity_poly.pdbx_seq_one_letter_code
_entity_poly.pdbx_strand_id
1 'polypeptide(L)' 'MRDPYLDELKDDFDTYSNQLKKLKDKLLKTKSPELQSKIVKQIDSLANKMENNQKQSVKVTKSRIKELKKKSKR' A
#
# COMPACT_ATOMS: atom_id res chain seq x y z
N MET A 1 16.78 -4.15 10.74
CA MET A 1 17.48 -4.30 9.45
C MET A 1 16.96 -3.16 8.58
N ARG A 2 17.84 -2.32 8.02
CA ARG A 2 17.42 -1.30 7.06
C ARG A 2 17.48 -1.96 5.68
N ASP A 3 16.35 -2.07 5.00
CA ASP A 3 16.25 -2.65 3.66
C ASP A 3 15.68 -1.56 2.75
N PRO A 4 16.48 -0.99 1.84
CA PRO A 4 16.06 0.14 1.00
C PRO A 4 14.77 -0.13 0.23
N TYR A 5 14.53 -1.38 -0.16
CA TYR A 5 13.31 -1.74 -0.89
C TYR A 5 12.09 -1.85 0.03
N LEU A 6 12.26 -2.25 1.29
CA LEU A 6 11.18 -2.14 2.28
C LEU A 6 10.87 -0.69 2.63
N ASP A 7 11.87 0.19 2.62
CA ASP A 7 11.68 1.64 2.83
C ASP A 7 10.85 2.24 1.68
N GLU A 8 11.17 1.92 0.42
CA GLU A 8 10.37 2.33 -0.75
C GLU A 8 8.91 1.83 -0.68
N LEU A 9 8.70 0.55 -0.33
CA LEU A 9 7.35 -0.01 -0.20
C LEU A 9 6.55 0.70 0.89
N LYS A 10 7.20 1.13 1.97
CA LYS A 10 6.57 1.89 3.04
C LYS A 10 6.16 3.29 2.58
N ASP A 11 7.05 4.00 1.89
CA ASP A 11 6.78 5.34 1.37
C ASP A 11 5.61 5.33 0.35
N ASP A 12 5.56 4.30 -0.50
CA ASP A 12 4.43 4.04 -1.39
C ASP A 12 3.13 3.83 -0.61
N PHE A 13 3.16 3.01 0.44
CA PHE A 13 1.98 2.71 1.25
C PHE A 13 1.44 3.95 1.98
N ASP A 14 2.33 4.79 2.50
CA ASP A 14 1.98 6.08 3.12
C ASP A 14 1.37 7.04 2.09
N THR A 15 1.92 7.05 0.87
CA THR A 15 1.37 7.83 -0.25
C THR A 15 -0.05 7.37 -0.60
N TYR A 16 -0.27 6.05 -0.72
CA TYR A 16 -1.61 5.50 -0.99
C TYR A 16 -2.59 5.83 0.13
N SER A 17 -2.16 5.73 1.39
CA SER A 17 -2.99 6.07 2.56
C SER A 17 -3.45 7.54 2.54
N ASN A 18 -2.54 8.45 2.17
CA ASN A 18 -2.86 9.86 2.00
C ASN A 18 -3.83 10.11 0.84
N GLN A 19 -3.66 9.41 -0.29
CA GLN A 19 -4.58 9.49 -1.42
C GLN A 19 -5.97 8.96 -1.05
N LEU A 20 -6.05 7.85 -0.33
CA LEU A 20 -7.29 7.24 0.12
C LEU A 20 -8.07 8.19 1.03
N LYS A 21 -7.39 8.84 1.98
CA LYS A 21 -7.99 9.85 2.86
C LYS A 21 -8.62 10.99 2.05
N LYS A 22 -7.89 11.53 1.07
CA LYS A 22 -8.40 12.59 0.18
C LYS A 22 -9.60 12.14 -0.65
N LEU A 23 -9.58 10.92 -1.18
CA LEU A 23 -10.69 10.36 -1.97
C LEU A 23 -11.93 10.12 -1.11
N LYS A 24 -11.76 9.59 0.11
CA LYS A 24 -12.84 9.45 1.08
C LYS A 24 -13.50 10.80 1.38
N ASP A 25 -12.71 11.83 1.67
CA ASP A 25 -13.25 13.15 1.98
C ASP A 25 -13.98 13.75 0.78
N LYS A 26 -13.49 13.54 -0.44
CA LYS A 26 -14.17 13.95 -1.68
C LYS A 26 -15.48 13.19 -1.89
N LEU A 27 -15.50 11.88 -1.65
CA LEU A 27 -16.69 11.04 -1.78
C LEU A 27 -17.82 11.56 -0.90
N LEU A 28 -17.52 11.85 0.37
CA LEU A 28 -18.50 12.33 1.35
C LEU A 28 -19.04 13.74 1.04
N LYS A 29 -18.22 14.60 0.40
CA LYS A 29 -18.61 15.97 0.04
C LYS A 29 -19.38 16.07 -1.28
N THR A 30 -19.23 15.08 -2.16
CA THR A 30 -19.82 15.09 -3.50
C THR A 30 -21.31 14.75 -3.42
N LYS A 31 -22.16 15.55 -4.07
CA LYS A 31 -23.63 15.32 -4.14
C LYS A 31 -24.11 14.68 -5.44
N SER A 32 -23.23 14.57 -6.45
CA SER A 32 -23.55 13.93 -7.73
C SER A 32 -23.27 12.42 -7.65
N PRO A 33 -24.27 11.56 -7.91
CA PRO A 33 -24.09 10.10 -7.92
C PRO A 33 -23.05 9.63 -8.94
N GLU A 34 -22.96 10.28 -10.10
CA GLU A 34 -22.01 9.94 -11.15
C GLU A 34 -20.57 10.21 -10.73
N LEU A 35 -20.33 11.36 -10.08
CA LEU A 35 -19.02 11.71 -9.54
C LEU A 35 -18.67 10.81 -8.35
N GLN A 36 -19.63 10.49 -7.47
CA GLN A 36 -19.43 9.50 -6.40
C GLN A 36 -19.01 8.14 -6.97
N SER A 37 -19.68 7.65 -8.01
CA SER A 37 -19.31 6.39 -8.69
C SER A 37 -17.88 6.41 -9.24
N LYS A 38 -17.46 7.51 -9.87
CA LYS A 38 -16.07 7.68 -10.33
C LYS A 38 -15.07 7.65 -9.18
N ILE A 39 -15.39 8.30 -8.06
CA ILE A 39 -14.51 8.31 -6.87
C ILE A 39 -14.41 6.90 -6.26
N VAL A 40 -15.52 6.15 -6.17
CA VAL A 40 -15.51 4.76 -5.70
C VAL A 40 -14.59 3.89 -6.56
N LYS A 41 -14.67 3.98 -7.89
CA LYS A 41 -13.76 3.26 -8.79
C LYS A 41 -12.28 3.61 -8.58
N GLN A 42 -11.99 4.88 -8.27
CA GLN A 42 -10.63 5.30 -7.93
C GLN A 42 -10.16 4.71 -6.60
N ILE A 43 -11.04 4.63 -5.60
CA ILE A 43 -10.77 3.97 -4.32
C ILE A 43 -10.48 2.49 -4.53
N ASP A 44 -11.27 1.78 -5.32
CA ASP A 44 -11.06 0.35 -5.61
C ASP A 44 -9.71 0.11 -6.30
N SER A 45 -9.37 0.92 -7.30
CA SER A 45 -8.08 0.85 -7.97
C SER A 45 -6.92 1.09 -7.00
N LEU A 46 -7.06 2.06 -6.09
CA LEU A 46 -6.06 2.37 -5.08
C LEU A 46 -5.92 1.24 -4.05
N ALA A 47 -7.03 0.65 -3.60
CA ALA A 47 -7.05 -0.48 -2.68
C ALA A 47 -6.29 -1.69 -3.24
N ASN A 48 -6.48 -2.00 -4.54
CA ASN A 48 -5.72 -3.05 -5.21
C ASN A 48 -4.20 -2.79 -5.21
N LYS A 49 -3.79 -1.53 -5.41
CA LYS A 49 -2.36 -1.16 -5.32
C LYS A 49 -1.81 -1.31 -3.91
N MET A 50 -2.56 -0.88 -2.89
CA MET A 50 -2.20 -1.05 -1.48
C MET A 50 -2.05 -2.52 -1.10
N GLU A 51 -2.97 -3.38 -1.54
CA GLU A 51 -2.91 -4.82 -1.27
C GLU A 51 -1.66 -5.45 -1.89
N ASN A 52 -1.37 -5.13 -3.15
CA ASN A 52 -0.18 -5.64 -3.84
C ASN A 52 1.12 -5.18 -3.17
N ASN A 53 1.19 -3.91 -2.76
CA ASN A 53 2.32 -3.37 -2.01
C ASN A 53 2.50 -4.14 -0.68
N GLN A 54 1.43 -4.34 0.09
CA GLN A 54 1.47 -5.07 1.36
C GLN A 54 1.94 -6.52 1.17
N LYS A 55 1.41 -7.22 0.15
CA LYS A 55 1.84 -8.59 -0.20
C LYS A 55 3.34 -8.64 -0.50
N GLN A 56 3.85 -7.67 -1.26
CA GLN A 56 5.26 -7.59 -1.60
C GLN A 56 6.12 -7.31 -0.36
N SER A 57 5.71 -6.38 0.50
CA SER A 57 6.41 -6.07 1.77
C SER A 57 6.53 -7.32 2.67
N VAL A 58 5.45 -8.09 2.81
CA VAL A 58 5.46 -9.34 3.57
C VAL A 58 6.39 -10.39 2.94
N LYS A 59 6.35 -10.54 1.61
CA LYS A 59 7.21 -11.49 0.87
C LYS A 59 8.69 -11.17 1.08
N VAL A 60 9.05 -9.91 0.91
CA VAL A 60 10.41 -9.38 1.10
C VAL A 60 10.85 -9.65 2.54
N THR A 61 10.08 -9.19 3.53
CA THR A 61 10.38 -9.37 4.95
C THR A 61 10.64 -10.85 5.30
N LYS A 62 9.77 -11.76 4.85
CA LYS A 62 9.94 -13.21 5.04
C LYS A 62 11.25 -13.73 4.41
N SER A 63 11.59 -13.27 3.21
CA SER A 63 12.85 -13.62 2.54
C SER A 63 14.06 -13.17 3.37
N ARG A 64 14.07 -11.92 3.84
CA ARG A 64 15.20 -11.36 4.60
C ARG A 64 15.40 -12.08 5.93
N ILE A 65 14.32 -12.40 6.63
CA ILE A 65 14.37 -13.23 7.85
C ILE A 65 14.98 -14.61 7.55
N LYS A 66 14.61 -15.26 6.44
CA LYS A 66 15.18 -16.56 6.04
C LYS A 66 16.68 -16.45 5.76
N GLU A 67 17.11 -15.40 5.07
CA GLU A 67 18.52 -15.15 4.77
C GLU A 67 19.34 -14.91 6.05
N LEU A 68 18.82 -14.11 6.98
CA LEU A 68 19.44 -13.88 8.30
C LEU A 68 19.61 -15.20 9.08
N LYS A 69 18.56 -16.03 9.14
CA LYS A 69 18.62 -17.34 9.80
C LYS A 69 19.63 -18.28 9.15
N LYS A 70 19.78 -18.24 7.82
CA LYS A 70 20.77 -19.05 7.09
C LYS A 70 22.20 -18.58 7.37
N LYS A 71 22.42 -17.26 7.43
CA LYS A 71 23.73 -16.68 7.77
C LYS A 71 24.15 -17.00 9.20
N SER A 72 23.22 -16.93 10.17
CA SER A 72 23.51 -17.23 11.58
C SER A 72 23.83 -18.71 11.87
N LYS A 73 23.53 -19.62 10.95
CA LYS A 73 23.84 -21.07 11.08
C LYS A 73 25.19 -21.46 10.45
N ARG A 74 25.87 -20.52 9.79
CA ARG A 74 27.23 -20.67 9.27
C ARG A 74 28.18 -19.93 10.19
#